data_AF-A0A8T1GLB2-F1
#
_entry.id   AF-A0A8T1GLB2-F1
#
_cell.length_a   1.000
_cell.length_b   1.000
_cell.length_c   1.000
_cell.angle_alpha   90.00
_cell.angle_beta   90.00
_cell.angle_gamma   90.00
#
_symmetry.space_group_name_H-M   'P 1'
#
loop_
_entity.id
_entity.type
_entity.pdbx_description
1 polymer ?
#
loop_
_entity_poly.entity_id
_entity_poly.type
_entity_poly.pdbx_seq_one_letter_code
_entity_poly.pdbx_strand_id
1 'polypeptide(L)'
;MVKLSCAIAGLARSVFSVKIDTDKSVAHLKDAIKATNPTMIRCDATHLQLFLAKESGAWLDEAGAAAVTLDEHGHPLAFEKMMLSLWLKYFGEKFQPEDGQVHVLVVVPNKRRCLKPVEDVENFPQIDIRVRSM
;
A
#
# COMPACT_ATOMS: atom_id res chain seq x y z
N MET A 1 -20.82 -0.22 4.97
CA MET A 1 -19.80 0.81 4.66
C MET A 1 -19.18 1.39 5.93
N VAL A 2 -17.86 1.43 5.99
CA VAL A 2 -17.04 2.02 7.06
C VAL A 2 -16.07 3.03 6.45
N LYS A 3 -15.74 4.09 7.19
CA LYS A 3 -14.76 5.11 6.77
C LYS A 3 -13.45 4.87 7.51
N LEU A 4 -12.40 4.48 6.79
CA LEU A 4 -11.07 4.30 7.33
C LEU A 4 -10.22 5.54 7.08
N SER A 5 -9.44 5.91 8.09
CA SER A 5 -8.36 6.89 7.93
C SER A 5 -7.07 6.16 7.60
N CYS A 6 -6.46 6.51 6.46
CA CYS A 6 -5.23 5.93 5.98
C CYS A 6 -4.14 6.99 5.98
N ALA A 7 -2.90 6.62 6.28
CA ALA A 7 -1.74 7.50 6.19
C ALA A 7 -0.61 6.80 5.43
N ILE A 8 0.21 7.54 4.71
CA ILE A 8 1.44 6.99 4.13
C ILE A 8 2.49 6.93 5.25
N ALA A 9 3.01 5.73 5.50
CA ALA A 9 3.96 5.51 6.58
C ALA A 9 5.24 6.35 6.37
N GLY A 10 5.67 7.08 7.40
CA GLY A 10 6.87 7.93 7.33
C GLY A 10 6.69 9.22 6.53
N LEU A 11 5.46 9.58 6.13
CA LEU A 11 5.18 10.82 5.39
C LEU A 11 4.20 11.70 6.17
N ALA A 12 4.65 12.90 6.54
CA ALA A 12 3.81 13.90 7.19
C ALA A 12 2.68 14.39 6.27
N ARG A 13 1.52 14.78 6.85
CA ARG A 13 0.36 15.34 6.12
C ARG A 13 -0.16 14.46 5.00
N SER A 14 -0.08 13.15 5.21
CA SER A 14 -0.49 12.13 4.24
C SER A 14 -1.76 11.38 4.65
N VAL A 15 -2.50 11.90 5.63
CA VAL A 15 -3.75 11.28 6.11
C VAL A 15 -4.87 11.57 5.12
N PHE A 16 -5.60 10.53 4.72
CA PHE A 16 -6.79 10.62 3.87
C PHE A 16 -7.83 9.59 4.28
N SER A 17 -9.10 9.84 3.95
CA SER A 17 -10.20 8.94 4.28
C SER A 17 -10.61 8.07 3.10
N VAL A 18 -10.78 6.77 3.35
CA VAL A 18 -11.25 5.79 2.37
C VAL A 18 -12.54 5.16 2.87
N LYS A 19 -13.53 5.01 1.98
CA LYS A 19 -14.77 4.28 2.29
C LYS A 19 -14.69 2.87 1.74
N ILE A 20 -15.02 1.88 2.56
CA ILE A 20 -15.03 0.47 2.15
C ILE A 20 -16.18 -0.29 2.84
N ASP A 21 -16.75 -1.28 2.16
CA ASP A 21 -17.77 -2.15 2.75
C ASP A 21 -17.16 -3.30 3.56
N THR A 22 -17.92 -3.78 4.54
CA THR A 22 -17.49 -4.79 5.51
C THR A 22 -17.32 -6.18 4.90
N ASP A 23 -17.96 -6.46 3.77
CA ASP A 23 -17.82 -7.69 2.98
C ASP A 23 -16.60 -7.69 2.05
N LYS A 24 -15.90 -6.55 1.92
CA LYS A 24 -14.81 -6.40 0.96
C LYS A 24 -13.49 -6.98 1.46
N SER A 25 -12.61 -7.25 0.50
CA SER A 25 -11.29 -7.80 0.78
C SER A 25 -10.21 -6.73 0.96
N VAL A 26 -9.05 -7.13 1.49
CA VAL A 26 -7.86 -6.26 1.52
C VAL A 26 -7.44 -5.81 0.12
N ALA A 27 -7.69 -6.62 -0.92
CA ALA A 27 -7.44 -6.20 -2.31
C ALA A 27 -8.31 -5.00 -2.71
N HIS A 28 -9.62 -5.06 -2.43
CA HIS A 28 -10.53 -3.94 -2.67
C HIS A 28 -10.13 -2.70 -1.85
N LEU A 29 -9.59 -2.88 -0.64
CA LEU A 29 -9.06 -1.77 0.16
C LEU A 29 -7.87 -1.10 -0.52
N LYS A 30 -6.94 -1.88 -1.08
CA LYS A 30 -5.80 -1.34 -1.84
C LYS A 30 -6.27 -0.55 -3.06
N ASP A 31 -7.28 -1.05 -3.78
CA ASP A 31 -7.86 -0.35 -4.92
C ASP A 31 -8.52 0.97 -4.51
N ALA A 32 -9.30 0.96 -3.43
CA ALA A 32 -9.96 2.16 -2.90
C ALA A 32 -8.93 3.21 -2.42
N ILE A 33 -7.84 2.78 -1.80
CA ILE A 33 -6.72 3.64 -1.40
C ILE A 33 -6.06 4.30 -2.62
N LYS A 34 -5.71 3.52 -3.65
CA LYS A 34 -5.12 4.04 -4.90
C LYS A 34 -6.05 5.05 -5.57
N ALA A 35 -7.35 4.71 -5.68
CA ALA A 35 -8.34 5.59 -6.29
C ALA A 35 -8.52 6.91 -5.54
N THR A 36 -8.36 6.90 -4.22
CA THR A 36 -8.50 8.09 -3.37
C THR A 36 -7.29 9.03 -3.48
N ASN A 37 -6.08 8.49 -3.64
CA ASN A 37 -4.85 9.30 -3.68
C ASN A 37 -3.90 8.92 -4.84
N PRO A 38 -4.33 9.09 -6.11
CA PRO A 38 -3.56 8.66 -7.28
C PRO A 38 -2.29 9.50 -7.52
N THR A 39 -2.22 10.70 -6.96
CA THR A 39 -1.07 11.60 -7.13
C THR A 39 0.15 11.12 -6.34
N MET A 40 -0.07 10.66 -5.11
CA MET A 40 0.95 10.05 -4.24
C MET A 40 1.15 8.56 -4.53
N ILE A 41 0.08 7.85 -4.92
CA ILE A 41 0.11 6.41 -5.18
C ILE A 41 0.07 6.16 -6.68
N ARG A 42 1.26 6.13 -7.29
CA ARG A 42 1.42 5.93 -8.74
C ARG A 42 1.57 4.47 -9.16
N CYS A 43 1.80 3.57 -8.21
CA CYS A 43 1.95 2.14 -8.46
C CYS A 43 0.62 1.41 -8.52
N ASP A 44 0.66 0.15 -8.96
CA ASP A 44 -0.52 -0.70 -8.85
C ASP A 44 -0.88 -0.98 -7.41
N ALA A 45 -2.19 -1.05 -7.18
CA ALA A 45 -2.77 -1.29 -5.87
C ALA A 45 -2.22 -2.60 -5.27
N THR A 46 -1.96 -3.60 -6.10
CA THR A 46 -1.38 -4.89 -5.71
C THR A 46 -0.03 -4.76 -5.02
N HIS A 47 0.79 -3.77 -5.41
CA HIS A 47 2.11 -3.50 -4.84
C HIS A 47 2.04 -2.76 -3.50
N LEU A 48 0.91 -2.14 -3.16
CA LEU A 48 0.73 -1.51 -1.86
C LEU A 48 0.82 -2.57 -0.76
N GLN A 49 1.49 -2.21 0.34
CA GLN A 49 1.47 -2.99 1.56
C GLN A 49 0.72 -2.20 2.61
N LEU A 50 -0.28 -2.85 3.22
CA LEU A 50 -1.12 -2.24 4.23
C LEU A 50 -0.77 -2.83 5.59
N PHE A 51 -0.64 -1.98 6.58
CA PHE A 51 -0.35 -2.35 7.95
C PHE A 51 -1.40 -1.73 8.88
N LEU A 52 -1.72 -2.43 9.96
CA LEU A 52 -2.59 -1.90 10.99
C LEU A 52 -1.88 -0.74 11.68
N ALA A 53 -2.48 0.45 11.73
CA ALA A 53 -1.89 1.62 12.39
C ALA A 53 -2.07 1.56 13.91
N LYS A 54 -1.91 0.36 14.49
CA LYS A 54 -2.14 0.09 15.90
C LYS A 54 -0.82 -0.31 16.53
N GLU A 55 -0.36 0.50 17.47
CA GLU A 55 0.85 0.26 18.24
C GLU A 55 0.45 0.02 19.69
N SER A 56 0.92 -1.08 20.29
CA SER A 56 0.68 -1.40 21.71
C SER A 56 -0.79 -1.32 22.17
N GLY A 57 -1.74 -1.58 21.26
CA GLY A 57 -3.18 -1.54 21.55
C GLY A 57 -3.89 -0.23 21.22
N ALA A 58 -3.16 0.84 20.87
CA ALA A 58 -3.71 2.15 20.53
C ALA A 58 -3.54 2.50 19.04
N TRP A 59 -4.49 3.23 18.48
CA TRP A 59 -4.38 3.77 17.12
C TRP A 59 -3.41 4.94 17.11
N LEU A 60 -2.61 5.04 16.05
CA LEU A 60 -1.75 6.19 15.84
C LEU A 60 -2.58 7.42 15.47
N ASP A 61 -2.06 8.60 15.81
CA ASP A 61 -2.48 9.85 15.20
C ASP A 61 -1.63 10.15 13.94
N GLU A 62 -1.88 11.29 13.30
CA GLU A 62 -1.11 11.73 12.14
C GLU A 62 0.39 11.83 12.44
N ALA A 63 0.76 12.36 13.62
CA ALA A 63 2.14 12.54 14.02
C ALA A 63 2.85 11.19 14.21
N GLY A 64 2.19 10.24 14.88
CA GLY A 64 2.65 8.88 15.06
C GLY A 64 2.85 8.17 13.72
N ALA A 65 1.89 8.28 12.79
CA ALA A 65 2.01 7.69 11.46
C ALA A 65 3.20 8.26 10.65
N ALA A 66 3.51 9.54 10.83
CA ALA A 66 4.66 10.18 10.22
C ALA A 66 5.99 9.83 10.90
N ALA A 67 5.96 9.54 12.21
CA ALA A 67 7.13 9.17 13.01
C ALA A 67 7.47 7.67 12.98
N VAL A 68 6.66 6.86 12.29
CA VAL A 68 6.88 5.42 12.14
C VAL A 68 8.28 5.13 11.59
N THR A 69 9.03 4.29 12.31
CA THR A 69 10.31 3.76 11.85
C THR A 69 10.10 2.72 10.76
N LEU A 70 10.74 2.95 9.61
CA LEU A 70 10.73 2.05 8.46
C LEU A 70 12.08 1.34 8.33
N ASP A 71 12.04 0.08 7.88
CA ASP A 71 13.24 -0.67 7.51
C ASP A 71 13.82 -0.24 6.14
N GLU A 72 14.89 -0.94 5.71
CA GLU A 72 15.57 -0.72 4.43
C GLU A 72 14.66 -0.89 3.20
N HIS A 73 13.53 -1.57 3.37
CA HIS A 73 12.52 -1.81 2.36
C HIS A 73 11.30 -0.88 2.46
N GLY A 74 11.28 0.02 3.45
CA GLY A 74 10.16 0.90 3.72
C GLY A 74 9.04 0.24 4.52
N HIS A 75 9.29 -0.89 5.20
CA HIS A 75 8.29 -1.59 6.01
C HIS A 75 8.32 -1.11 7.46
N PRO A 76 7.15 -0.84 8.06
CA PRO A 76 7.07 -0.44 9.44
C PRO A 76 7.32 -1.65 10.36
N LEU A 77 8.35 -1.58 11.20
CA LEU A 77 8.88 -2.74 11.96
C LEU A 77 7.93 -3.25 13.06
N ALA A 78 7.16 -2.35 13.69
CA ALA A 78 6.35 -2.65 14.88
C ALA A 78 4.87 -2.91 14.57
N PHE A 79 4.51 -3.10 13.29
CA PHE A 79 3.11 -3.06 12.86
C PHE A 79 2.68 -4.35 12.17
N GLU A 80 1.44 -4.75 12.43
CA GLU A 80 0.87 -5.97 11.85
C GLU A 80 0.51 -5.75 10.37
N LYS A 81 1.07 -6.58 9.49
CA LYS A 81 0.76 -6.55 8.06
C LYS A 81 -0.60 -7.16 7.78
N MET A 82 -1.42 -6.46 7.00
CA MET A 82 -2.69 -6.99 6.52
C MET A 82 -2.48 -8.01 5.40
N MET A 83 -2.67 -9.29 5.72
CA MET A 83 -2.53 -10.44 4.82
C MET A 83 -3.83 -11.22 4.60
N LEU A 84 -4.79 -11.16 5.51
CA LEU A 84 -6.06 -11.88 5.40
C LEU A 84 -6.93 -11.32 4.27
N SER A 85 -7.75 -12.20 3.69
CA SER A 85 -8.66 -11.81 2.61
C SER A 85 -9.64 -10.73 3.07
N LEU A 86 -10.16 -10.75 4.30
CA LEU A 86 -11.12 -9.76 4.80
C LEU A 86 -10.45 -8.74 5.73
N TRP A 87 -10.60 -7.45 5.42
CA TRP A 87 -10.00 -6.37 6.21
C TRP A 87 -10.64 -6.27 7.60
N LEU A 88 -11.94 -6.52 7.73
CA LEU A 88 -12.70 -6.41 8.98
C LEU A 88 -12.14 -7.30 10.11
N LYS A 89 -11.50 -8.43 9.78
CA LYS A 89 -10.89 -9.34 10.77
C LYS A 89 -9.79 -8.66 11.60
N TYR A 90 -9.12 -7.66 11.05
CA TYR A 90 -8.07 -6.90 11.75
C TYR A 90 -8.63 -5.85 12.71
N PHE A 91 -9.80 -5.31 12.40
CA PHE A 91 -10.41 -4.22 13.15
C PHE A 91 -11.42 -4.70 14.21
N GLY A 92 -11.98 -5.90 13.99
CA GLY A 92 -13.04 -6.47 14.81
C GLY A 92 -14.44 -6.10 14.32
N GLU A 93 -15.42 -6.96 14.57
CA GLU A 93 -16.81 -6.79 14.08
C GLU A 93 -17.50 -5.53 14.62
N LYS A 94 -17.02 -4.99 15.75
CA LYS A 94 -17.55 -3.78 16.40
C LYS A 94 -16.70 -2.54 16.14
N PHE A 95 -15.87 -2.56 15.10
CA PHE A 95 -14.99 -1.45 14.81
C PHE A 95 -15.78 -0.17 14.48
N GLN A 96 -15.53 0.87 15.26
CA GLN A 96 -16.04 2.21 15.05
C GLN A 96 -14.86 3.16 14.90
N PRO A 97 -14.59 3.66 13.70
CA PRO A 97 -13.49 4.60 13.47
C PRO A 97 -13.80 5.92 14.16
N GLU A 98 -12.88 6.41 14.99
CA GLU A 98 -12.96 7.73 15.62
C GLU A 98 -12.24 8.78 14.75
N ASP A 99 -12.62 10.05 14.92
CA ASP A 99 -11.95 11.14 14.22
C ASP A 99 -10.55 11.38 14.82
N GLY A 100 -9.61 11.84 13.99
CA GLY A 100 -8.21 12.04 14.40
C GLY A 100 -7.34 10.78 14.52
N GLN A 101 -7.92 9.58 14.43
CA GLN A 101 -7.18 8.31 14.45
C GLN A 101 -6.79 7.86 13.03
N VAL A 102 -5.56 7.38 12.88
CA VAL A 102 -5.07 6.65 11.72
C VAL A 102 -5.32 5.17 11.95
N HIS A 103 -5.94 4.52 10.98
CA HIS A 103 -6.40 3.13 11.05
C HIS A 103 -5.53 2.20 10.19
N VAL A 104 -5.02 2.71 9.07
CA VAL A 104 -4.20 1.96 8.11
C VAL A 104 -2.94 2.74 7.78
N LEU A 105 -1.78 2.09 7.92
CA LEU A 105 -0.51 2.56 7.38
C LEU A 105 -0.33 1.99 5.97
N VAL A 106 -0.10 2.88 5.00
CA VAL A 106 0.10 2.56 3.59
C VAL A 106 1.58 2.69 3.28
N VAL A 107 2.21 1.58 2.91
CA VAL A 107 3.56 1.59 2.38
C VAL A 107 3.49 1.59 0.85
N VAL A 108 4.00 2.66 0.27
CA VAL A 108 4.18 2.80 -1.18
C VAL A 108 5.61 2.37 -1.52
N PRO A 109 5.80 1.26 -2.22
CA PRO A 109 7.15 0.83 -2.59
C PRO A 109 7.79 1.84 -3.54
N ASN A 110 9.09 2.09 -3.36
CA ASN A 110 9.83 3.09 -4.14
C ASN A 110 9.76 2.79 -5.65
N LYS A 111 9.90 3.82 -6.51
CA LYS A 111 9.68 3.78 -7.96
C LYS A 111 10.37 2.61 -8.70
N ARG A 112 11.51 2.11 -8.18
CA ARG A 112 12.23 0.94 -8.74
C ARG A 112 11.49 -0.39 -8.57
N ARG A 113 10.45 -0.46 -7.74
CA ARG A 113 9.62 -1.67 -7.51
C ARG A 113 8.20 -1.52 -8.09
N CYS A 114 7.90 -0.36 -8.67
CA CYS A 114 6.77 -0.10 -9.56
C CYS A 114 7.16 -0.34 -11.03
N LEU A 115 8.31 -1.01 -11.26
CA LEU A 115 8.67 -1.48 -12.59
C LEU A 115 7.58 -2.46 -13.02
N LYS A 116 6.96 -2.13 -14.15
CA LYS A 116 5.93 -2.93 -14.79
C LYS A 116 6.43 -4.36 -14.95
N PRO A 117 5.54 -5.38 -14.98
CA PRO A 117 5.89 -6.64 -15.63
C PRO A 117 6.54 -6.32 -16.97
N VAL A 118 7.62 -7.02 -17.29
CA VAL A 118 8.43 -6.83 -18.50
C VAL A 118 7.52 -6.83 -19.74
N GLU A 119 7.15 -5.63 -20.20
CA GLU A 119 6.68 -5.37 -21.56
C GLU A 119 7.82 -4.63 -22.28
N ASP A 120 8.96 -5.31 -22.38
CA ASP A 120 10.02 -4.98 -23.34
C ASP A 120 10.47 -6.29 -24.01
N VAL A 121 9.49 -7.07 -24.51
CA VAL A 121 9.74 -7.86 -25.71
C VAL A 121 9.48 -6.93 -26.88
N GLU A 122 10.51 -6.24 -27.34
CA GLU A 122 10.68 -5.74 -28.72
C GLU A 122 11.86 -4.75 -28.73
N ASN A 123 13.08 -5.26 -28.56
CA ASN A 123 14.23 -4.84 -29.37
C ASN A 123 15.42 -5.78 -29.15
N PHE A 124 15.33 -7.03 -29.61
CA PHE A 124 16.55 -7.75 -29.94
C PHE A 124 17.09 -7.12 -31.24
N PRO A 125 18.30 -6.52 -31.29
CA PRO A 125 18.94 -6.30 -32.57
C PRO A 125 19.10 -7.69 -33.19
N GLN A 126 18.45 -7.93 -34.33
CA GLN A 126 18.68 -9.15 -35.09
C GLN A 126 20.16 -9.14 -35.49
N ILE A 127 20.94 -10.02 -34.85
CA ILE A 127 22.31 -10.29 -35.26
C ILE A 127 22.19 -11.05 -36.58
N ASP A 128 22.30 -10.33 -37.69
CA ASP A 128 22.40 -10.91 -39.03
C ASP A 128 23.76 -11.61 -39.13
N ILE A 129 23.85 -12.86 -38.63
CA ILE A 129 24.98 -13.72 -38.94
C ILE A 129 24.82 -14.13 -40.40
N ARG A 130 25.41 -13.31 -41.28
CA ARG A 130 25.66 -13.70 -42.66
C ARG A 130 26.64 -14.87 -42.66
N VAL A 131 26.10 -16.09 -42.74
CA VAL A 131 26.87 -17.25 -43.18
C VAL A 131 27.38 -16.92 -44.59
N ARG A 132 28.66 -16.59 -44.70
CA ARG A 132 29.37 -16.60 -45.97
C ARG A 132 29.79 -18.04 -46.21
N SER A 133 29.04 -18.73 -47.07
CA SER A 133 29.58 -19.90 -47.77
C SER A 133 30.85 -19.50 -48.51
N MET A 134 31.93 -20.21 -48.22
CA MET A 134 33.03 -20.50 -49.12
C MET A 134 33.38 -21.96 -48.96
#